data_AF-A0A7Z0GM78-F1
#
_entry.id   AF-A0A7Z0GM78-F1
#
_cell.length_a   1.000
_cell.length_b   1.000
_cell.length_c   1.000
_cell.angle_alpha   90.00
_cell.angle_beta   90.00
_cell.angle_gamma   90.00
#
_symmetry.space_group_name_H-M   'P 1'
#
loop_
_entity.id
_entity.type
_entity.pdbx_description
1 polymer ?
#
loop_
_entity_poly.entity_id
_entity_poly.type
_entity_poly.pdbx_seq_one_letter_code
_entity_poly.pdbx_strand_id
1 'polypeptide(L)'
;MAEAVRDALDDRGISRSKVCGAIIWVHSPHRQSVLDELNRVLNPDARVLQLWGSAAQDPREVMDNEDRSGRRWRMRHLFLGYHRDSGGSRWLTDGEISRATVLAWDSGSEYASAGQLDPWELRP
;
A
#
# COMPACT_ATOMS: atom_id res chain seq x y z
N MET A 1 13.36 12.79 -0.78
CA MET A 1 12.26 11.85 -1.09
C MET A 1 10.91 12.54 -1.29
N ALA A 2 10.49 13.49 -0.43
CA ALA A 2 9.25 14.25 -0.66
C ALA A 2 9.27 15.08 -1.96
N GLU A 3 10.44 15.53 -2.41
CA GLU A 3 10.62 16.17 -3.72
C GLU A 3 10.35 15.21 -4.87
N ALA A 4 10.78 13.94 -4.77
CA ALA A 4 10.65 12.96 -5.84
C ALA A 4 9.21 12.69 -6.29
N VAL A 5 8.23 12.77 -5.38
CA VAL A 5 6.80 12.63 -5.73
C VAL A 5 6.32 13.84 -6.53
N ARG A 6 6.74 15.05 -6.15
CA ARG A 6 6.43 16.28 -6.87
C ARG A 6 7.09 16.30 -8.23
N ASP A 7 8.39 16.05 -8.27
CA ASP A 7 9.19 16.06 -9.49
C ASP A 7 8.61 15.04 -10.49
N ALA A 8 8.23 13.84 -10.02
CA ALA A 8 7.63 12.83 -10.89
C ALA A 8 6.26 13.22 -11.49
N LEU A 9 5.49 14.07 -10.81
CA LEU A 9 4.21 14.60 -11.31
C LEU A 9 4.42 15.79 -12.25
N ASP A 10 5.33 16.68 -11.88
CA ASP A 10 5.66 17.88 -12.65
C ASP A 10 6.34 17.49 -13.98
N ASP A 11 7.25 16.51 -13.98
CA ASP A 11 7.88 15.92 -15.18
C ASP A 11 6.85 15.32 -16.16
N ARG A 12 5.71 14.85 -15.64
CA ARG A 12 4.64 14.25 -16.44
C ARG A 12 3.55 15.26 -16.83
N GLY A 13 3.68 16.53 -16.44
CA GLY A 13 2.68 17.57 -16.70
C GLY A 13 1.32 17.29 -16.06
N ILE A 14 1.27 16.46 -15.01
CA ILE A 14 0.02 16.06 -14.37
C ILE A 14 -0.40 17.14 -13.38
N SER A 15 -1.47 17.85 -13.70
CA SER A 15 -2.06 18.81 -12.76
C SER A 15 -2.52 18.09 -11.49
N ARG A 16 -2.07 18.59 -10.33
CA ARG A 16 -2.29 17.99 -9.01
C ARG A 16 -3.77 17.71 -8.72
N SER A 17 -4.67 18.62 -9.12
CA SER A 17 -6.13 18.45 -8.94
C SER A 17 -6.74 17.29 -9.74
N LYS A 18 -5.99 16.68 -10.67
CA LYS A 18 -6.44 15.55 -11.51
C LYS A 18 -5.99 14.18 -11.01
N VAL A 19 -5.12 14.09 -9.98
CA VAL A 19 -4.70 12.79 -9.46
C VAL A 19 -5.80 12.23 -8.55
N CYS A 20 -6.63 11.36 -9.12
CA CYS A 20 -7.79 10.77 -8.46
C CYS A 20 -7.50 9.39 -7.83
N GLY A 21 -6.29 8.86 -8.00
CA GLY A 21 -5.94 7.54 -7.50
C GLY A 21 -4.44 7.35 -7.28
N ALA A 22 -4.08 6.64 -6.21
CA ALA A 22 -2.71 6.22 -5.96
C ALA A 22 -2.65 4.80 -5.37
N ILE A 23 -1.70 3.99 -5.85
CA ILE A 23 -1.34 2.71 -5.25
C ILE A 23 0.07 2.88 -4.70
N ILE A 24 0.26 2.60 -3.41
CA ILE A 24 1.53 2.88 -2.73
C ILE A 24 2.02 1.67 -1.96
N TRP A 25 3.33 1.42 -2.04
CA TRP A 25 4.02 0.45 -1.20
C TRP A 25 5.28 1.12 -0.65
N VAL A 26 5.17 1.69 0.55
CA VAL A 26 6.23 2.53 1.14
C VAL A 26 6.49 2.07 2.57
N HIS A 27 7.76 1.87 2.91
CA HIS A 27 8.19 1.39 4.21
C HIS A 27 8.71 2.53 5.11
N SER A 28 8.72 2.26 6.42
CA SER A 28 9.44 3.09 7.38
C SER A 28 10.94 3.13 7.08
N PRO A 29 11.64 4.24 7.39
CA PRO A 29 11.14 5.44 8.08
C PRO A 29 10.48 6.48 7.16
N HIS A 30 10.50 6.29 5.83
CA HIS A 30 10.14 7.36 4.89
C HIS A 30 8.65 7.45 4.56
N ARG A 31 7.86 6.45 4.96
CA ARG A 31 6.41 6.37 4.72
C ARG A 31 5.66 7.66 5.07
N GLN A 32 5.87 8.22 6.27
CA GLN A 32 5.14 9.42 6.69
C GLN A 32 5.39 10.60 5.74
N SER A 33 6.65 10.86 5.39
CA SER A 33 6.99 11.97 4.50
C SER A 33 6.40 11.81 3.09
N VAL A 34 6.23 10.57 2.61
CA VAL A 34 5.54 10.32 1.33
C VAL A 34 4.05 10.60 1.45
N LEU A 35 3.42 10.14 2.53
CA LEU A 35 1.99 10.35 2.78
C LEU A 35 1.63 11.83 2.95
N ASP A 36 2.47 12.60 3.64
CA ASP A 36 2.30 14.05 3.79
C ASP A 36 2.31 14.75 2.43
N GLU A 37 3.18 14.31 1.51
CA GLU A 37 3.24 14.87 0.16
C GLU A 37 2.02 14.45 -0.68
N LEU A 38 1.60 13.19 -0.58
CA LEU A 38 0.37 12.71 -1.20
C LEU A 38 -0.84 13.52 -0.75
N ASN A 39 -0.90 13.92 0.52
CA ASN A 39 -1.97 14.78 1.05
C ASN A 39 -2.02 16.19 0.42
N ARG A 40 -0.92 16.66 -0.18
CA ARG A 40 -0.83 17.95 -0.89
C ARG A 40 -1.15 17.83 -2.37
N VAL A 41 -0.83 16.70 -2.99
CA VAL A 41 -0.93 16.54 -4.45
C VAL A 41 -2.19 15.79 -4.89
N LEU A 42 -2.73 14.90 -4.07
CA LEU A 42 -3.93 14.15 -4.43
C LEU A 42 -5.18 15.01 -4.30
N ASN A 43 -6.16 14.73 -5.17
CA ASN A 43 -7.51 15.24 -5.00
C ASN A 43 -8.08 14.78 -3.63
N PRO A 44 -8.85 15.61 -2.89
CA PRO A 44 -9.49 15.18 -1.64
C PRO A 44 -10.34 13.91 -1.77
N ASP A 45 -10.99 13.71 -2.93
CA ASP A 45 -11.80 12.52 -3.21
C ASP A 45 -10.97 11.37 -3.83
N ALA A 46 -9.64 11.49 -3.83
CA ALA A 46 -8.77 10.45 -4.39
C ALA A 46 -8.92 9.14 -3.60
N ARG A 47 -8.81 8.04 -4.34
CA ARG A 47 -8.72 6.69 -3.79
C ARG A 47 -7.26 6.33 -3.57
N VAL A 48 -6.90 5.85 -2.39
CA VAL A 48 -5.53 5.38 -2.14
C VAL A 48 -5.56 3.94 -1.67
N LEU A 49 -4.78 3.09 -2.31
CA LEU A 49 -4.55 1.71 -1.88
C LEU A 49 -3.12 1.60 -1.36
N GLN A 50 -2.97 1.30 -0.08
CA GLN A 50 -1.68 1.07 0.55
C GLN A 50 -1.41 -0.41 0.71
N LEU A 51 -0.28 -0.85 0.16
CA LEU A 51 0.25 -2.19 0.31
C LEU A 51 1.09 -2.27 1.58
N TRP A 52 0.82 -3.32 2.36
CA TRP A 52 1.50 -3.63 3.61
C TRP A 52 2.20 -4.96 3.46
N GLY A 53 3.52 -4.93 3.34
CA GLY A 53 4.35 -6.13 3.28
C GLY A 53 5.50 -6.02 4.26
N SER A 54 5.91 -7.14 4.82
CA SER A 54 6.99 -7.20 5.79
C SER A 54 7.52 -8.62 5.90
N ALA A 55 8.85 -8.77 5.89
CA ALA A 55 9.50 -10.05 6.18
C ALA A 55 9.63 -10.30 7.70
N ALA A 56 9.59 -9.24 8.50
CA ALA A 56 9.99 -9.28 9.92
C ALA A 56 8.80 -9.39 10.89
N GLN A 57 7.69 -8.73 10.59
CA GLN A 57 6.54 -8.52 11.48
C GLN A 57 5.23 -8.58 10.69
N ASP A 58 4.11 -8.88 11.35
CA ASP A 58 2.81 -8.99 10.69
C ASP A 58 2.42 -7.64 10.06
N PRO A 59 2.09 -7.59 8.75
CA PRO A 59 1.72 -6.35 8.08
C PRO A 59 0.51 -5.63 8.71
N ARG A 60 -0.36 -6.34 9.45
CA ARG A 60 -1.48 -5.76 10.22
C ARG A 60 -0.98 -4.93 11.41
N GLU A 61 0.02 -5.42 12.14
CA GLU A 61 0.64 -4.67 13.24
C GLU A 61 1.36 -3.41 12.74
N VAL A 62 2.01 -3.50 11.57
CA VAL A 62 2.65 -2.33 10.95
C VAL A 62 1.63 -1.26 10.59
N MET A 63 0.46 -1.69 10.15
CA MET A 63 -0.66 -0.84 9.80
C MET A 63 -1.27 -0.17 11.04
N ASP A 64 -1.46 -0.91 12.13
CA ASP A 64 -2.07 -0.39 13.35
C ASP A 64 -1.22 0.71 14.01
N ASN A 65 0.10 0.65 13.82
CA ASN A 65 1.05 1.66 14.32
C ASN A 65 1.15 2.92 13.42
N GLU A 66 0.35 3.03 12.37
CA GLU A 66 0.40 4.15 11.45
C GLU A 66 -0.45 5.35 11.94
N ASP A 67 0.17 6.53 12.05
CA ASP A 67 -0.60 7.77 12.26
C ASP A 67 -1.34 8.16 10.97
N ARG A 68 -2.66 8.26 11.09
CA ARG A 68 -3.57 8.62 10.00
C ARG A 68 -4.24 9.97 10.18
N SER A 69 -3.90 10.69 11.24
CA SER A 69 -4.46 12.01 11.51
C SER A 69 -4.17 12.96 10.34
N GLY A 70 -5.16 13.82 10.02
CA GLY A 70 -5.01 14.85 8.98
C GLY A 70 -5.04 14.36 7.52
N ARG A 71 -5.30 13.07 7.25
CA ARG A 71 -5.49 12.56 5.87
C ARG A 71 -6.81 13.05 5.29
N ARG A 72 -6.76 13.56 4.06
CA ARG A 72 -7.93 14.12 3.36
C ARG A 72 -8.69 13.11 2.52
N TRP A 73 -8.08 11.96 2.21
CA TRP A 73 -8.55 10.98 1.23
C TRP A 73 -8.82 9.62 1.88
N ARG A 74 -9.64 8.80 1.20
CA ARG A 74 -10.00 7.46 1.68
C ARG A 74 -8.89 6.47 1.37
N MET A 75 -8.30 5.91 2.42
CA MET A 75 -7.30 4.86 2.30
C MET A 75 -7.94 3.47 2.38
N ARG A 76 -7.45 2.56 1.54
CA ARG A 76 -7.70 1.13 1.59
C ARG A 76 -6.40 0.38 1.79
N HIS A 77 -6.49 -0.82 2.31
CA HIS A 77 -5.34 -1.60 2.76
C HIS A 77 -5.29 -2.95 2.06
N LEU A 78 -4.16 -3.25 1.44
CA LEU A 78 -3.83 -4.58 0.95
C LEU A 78 -2.69 -5.16 1.78
N PHE A 79 -2.97 -6.21 2.54
CA PHE A 79 -1.95 -6.92 3.30
C PHE A 79 -1.32 -8.01 2.45
N LEU A 80 0.01 -8.01 2.36
CA LEU A 80 0.79 -9.00 1.65
C LEU A 80 1.24 -10.07 2.65
N GLY A 81 0.63 -11.25 2.53
CA GLY A 81 0.98 -12.43 3.29
C GLY A 81 2.03 -13.29 2.59
N TYR A 82 1.92 -14.59 2.81
CA TYR A 82 2.75 -15.60 2.17
C TYR A 82 1.89 -16.67 1.50
N HIS A 83 2.48 -17.47 0.62
CA HIS A 83 1.84 -18.66 0.08
C HIS A 83 2.30 -19.87 0.87
N ARG A 84 1.37 -20.79 1.17
CA ARG A 84 1.68 -22.06 1.82
C ARG A 84 1.10 -23.19 1.00
N ASP A 85 1.92 -24.20 0.77
CA ASP A 85 1.52 -25.47 0.17
C ASP A 85 2.00 -26.65 1.03
N SER A 86 1.86 -27.86 0.52
CA SER A 86 2.32 -29.08 1.21
C SER A 86 3.84 -29.17 1.36
N GLY A 87 4.60 -28.40 0.56
CA GLY A 87 6.06 -28.38 0.55
C GLY A 87 6.68 -27.30 1.44
N GLY A 88 5.89 -26.37 1.98
CA GLY A 88 6.35 -25.33 2.89
C GLY A 88 5.66 -23.99 2.64
N SER A 89 6.34 -22.91 3.00
CA SER A 89 5.91 -21.55 2.73
C SER A 89 6.88 -20.84 1.80
N ARG A 90 6.36 -19.89 1.01
CA ARG A 90 7.15 -18.98 0.18
C ARG A 90 6.53 -17.59 0.18
N TRP A 91 7.35 -16.59 -0.15
CA TRP A 91 6.84 -15.26 -0.41
C TRP A 91 5.99 -15.22 -1.68
N LEU A 92 5.11 -14.23 -1.75
CA LEU A 92 4.33 -13.95 -2.95
C LEU A 92 5.27 -13.53 -4.09
N THR A 93 4.91 -13.96 -5.29
CA THR A 93 5.54 -13.50 -6.53
C THR A 93 5.01 -12.13 -6.93
N ASP A 94 5.75 -11.41 -7.77
CA ASP A 94 5.32 -10.13 -8.33
C ASP A 94 3.97 -10.24 -9.06
N GLY A 95 3.73 -11.37 -9.73
CA GLY A 95 2.45 -11.65 -10.41
C GLY A 95 1.29 -11.80 -9.43
N GLU A 96 1.50 -12.48 -8.31
CA GLU A 96 0.50 -12.63 -7.24
C GLU A 96 0.22 -11.28 -6.57
N ILE A 97 1.26 -10.50 -6.27
CA ILE A 97 1.13 -9.15 -5.69
C ILE A 97 0.37 -8.24 -6.65
N SER A 98 0.76 -8.21 -7.93
CA SER A 98 0.13 -7.35 -8.95
C SER A 98 -1.33 -7.71 -9.13
N ARG A 99 -1.65 -9.01 -9.20
CA ARG A 99 -3.02 -9.49 -9.34
C ARG A 99 -3.88 -9.08 -8.15
N ALA A 100 -3.41 -9.33 -6.92
CA ALA A 100 -4.13 -8.95 -5.72
C ALA A 100 -4.31 -7.44 -5.62
N THR A 101 -3.31 -6.67 -6.06
CA THR A 101 -3.37 -5.20 -6.11
C THR A 101 -4.50 -4.70 -6.99
N VAL A 102 -4.62 -5.21 -8.22
CA VAL A 102 -5.70 -4.83 -9.14
C VAL A 102 -7.06 -5.24 -8.57
N LEU A 103 -7.18 -6.47 -8.04
CA LEU A 103 -8.43 -6.94 -7.45
C LEU A 103 -8.86 -6.11 -6.24
N ALA A 104 -7.94 -5.72 -5.35
CA ALA A 104 -8.23 -4.88 -4.21
C ALA A 104 -8.57 -3.43 -4.60
N TRP A 105 -7.97 -2.93 -5.68
CA TRP A 105 -8.30 -1.62 -6.23
C TRP A 105 -9.75 -1.58 -6.71
N ASP A 106 -10.15 -2.60 -7.48
CA ASP A 106 -11.46 -2.70 -8.10
C ASP A 106 -12.58 -3.07 -7.12
N SER A 107 -12.29 -3.92 -6.12
CA SER A 107 -13.31 -4.47 -5.21
C SER A 107 -14.05 -3.41 -4.38
N GLY A 108 -13.41 -2.28 -4.11
CA GLY A 108 -13.99 -1.27 -3.25
C GLY A 108 -13.73 -1.46 -1.75
N SER A 109 -13.23 -2.62 -1.35
CA SER A 109 -13.09 -3.03 0.06
C SER A 109 -12.08 -2.17 0.80
N GLU A 110 -12.36 -1.86 2.06
CA GLU A 110 -11.44 -1.14 2.93
C GLU A 110 -10.18 -1.97 3.24
N TYR A 111 -10.36 -3.28 3.40
CA TYR A 111 -9.31 -4.24 3.68
C TYR A 111 -9.34 -5.39 2.67
N ALA A 112 -8.17 -5.80 2.23
CA ALA A 112 -7.94 -6.97 1.39
C ALA A 112 -6.62 -7.64 1.78
N SER A 113 -6.48 -8.91 1.45
CA SER A 113 -5.24 -9.66 1.64
C SER A 113 -4.82 -10.36 0.34
N ALA A 114 -3.50 -10.47 0.16
CA ALA A 114 -2.87 -11.33 -0.82
C ALA A 114 -2.20 -12.50 -0.07
N GLY A 115 -2.55 -13.74 -0.41
CA GLY A 115 -2.05 -14.91 0.29
C GLY A 115 -2.60 -15.07 1.71
N GLN A 116 -1.85 -15.77 2.55
CA GLN A 116 -2.21 -16.14 3.91
C GLN A 116 -1.47 -15.26 4.92
N LEU A 117 -2.19 -14.77 5.94
CA LEU A 117 -1.62 -14.01 7.05
C LEU A 117 -1.50 -14.86 8.32
N ASP A 118 -2.38 -15.84 8.51
CA ASP A 118 -2.48 -16.62 9.73
C ASP A 118 -2.20 -18.11 9.49
N PRO A 119 -1.37 -18.77 10.32
CA PRO A 119 -0.53 -18.19 11.38
C PRO A 119 0.70 -17.48 10.79
N TRP A 120 1.08 -16.31 11.30
CA TRP A 120 2.18 -15.51 10.74
C TRP A 120 3.57 -16.14 10.96
N GLU A 121 3.68 -17.01 11.95
CA GLU A 121 4.89 -17.75 12.33
C GLU A 121 5.32 -18.77 11.26
N LEU A 122 4.43 -19.10 10.32
CA LEU A 122 4.71 -20.07 9.25
C LEU A 122 5.13 -19.42 7.93
N ARG A 123 5.34 -18.11 7.91
CA ARG A 123 6.01 -17.44 6.80
C ARG A 123 7.44 -17.99 6.60
N PRO A 124 8.06 -17.79 5.42
CA PRO A 124 9.42 -18.26 5.14
C PRO A 124 10.48 -17.70 6.08
#